data_AF-M1ADK1-F1
#
_entry.id   AF-M1ADK1-F1
#
_cell.length_a   1.000
_cell.length_b   1.000
_cell.length_c   1.000
_cell.angle_alpha   90.00
_cell.angle_beta   90.00
_cell.angle_gamma   90.00
#
_symmetry.space_group_name_H-M   'P 1'
#
loop_
_entity.id
_entity.type
_entity.pdbx_description
1 polymer ?
#
loop_
_entity_poly.entity_id
_entity_poly.type
_entity_poly.pdbx_seq_one_letter_code
_entity_poly.pdbx_strand_id
1 'polypeptide(L)'
;MELEMQWDGNPSIILDIMTYVGVALPVQVKNIAFTGIFRLIFRPLVDEFPCFGAVCYSLRQKKKLDFTLKVIGGDMTAIPGLSDAIEGTIRDAVEDSITWPVRKVIPILPGDYSDLELKPTGVLEVKLVQAKELTNKDLIGKSDPFAVLYVRPLRDRMKKSKIINNDLNPIWNEHFEFVVEDPLTQHLVVKIYDDEGLQSAELIGCAHICLNELEPGKVKDIWLKLVKDLEIQRDQKNRGQVHLELLYCPNGMNNGLSNPFSQNESMTSLERVLKNSAEGKEASPNGSEINNRREVIVRGVLSVTVVSADDLPPADIGGKADPYVVLIMKKAQIKNKTRVVNESLNPVWNQTFDFVVEDGLHDMLMLEVWDHDTFGKDFMGRCILTLTRVLMEGEYKDTYELAEAKSGKLNLHLKWNPQPIYRDYQ
;
A
#
# COMPACT_ATOMS: atom_id res chain seq x y z
N MET A 1 -20.51 -13.65 24.06
CA MET A 1 -20.02 -14.93 24.61
C MET A 1 -18.75 -15.30 23.86
N GLU A 2 -17.73 -15.80 24.57
CA GLU A 2 -16.54 -16.37 23.94
C GLU A 2 -16.55 -17.88 24.16
N LEU A 3 -16.39 -18.63 23.08
CA LEU A 3 -16.42 -20.08 23.05
C LEU A 3 -15.07 -20.57 22.55
N GLU A 4 -14.28 -21.18 23.43
CA GLU A 4 -13.11 -21.93 23.00
C GLU A 4 -13.57 -23.23 22.35
N MET A 5 -13.19 -23.42 21.10
CA MET A 5 -13.58 -24.58 20.30
C MET A 5 -12.33 -25.31 19.85
N GLN A 6 -12.32 -26.61 20.12
CA GLN A 6 -11.41 -27.56 19.51
C GLN A 6 -12.25 -28.51 18.66
N TRP A 7 -11.88 -28.63 17.39
CA TRP A 7 -12.54 -29.52 16.45
C TRP A 7 -11.48 -30.36 15.75
N ASP A 8 -11.70 -31.66 15.70
CA ASP A 8 -10.87 -32.62 15.00
C ASP A 8 -11.80 -33.54 14.23
N GLY A 9 -11.63 -33.55 12.91
CA GLY A 9 -12.45 -34.36 12.03
C GLY A 9 -11.65 -34.83 10.83
N ASN A 10 -12.15 -35.91 10.21
CA ASN A 10 -11.62 -36.41 8.95
C ASN A 10 -12.62 -36.16 7.81
N PRO A 11 -12.85 -34.89 7.41
CA PRO A 11 -13.68 -34.60 6.26
C PRO A 11 -12.96 -35.02 4.97
N SER A 12 -13.71 -35.14 3.88
CA SER A 12 -13.17 -35.33 2.55
C SER A 12 -13.68 -34.22 1.64
N ILE A 13 -12.92 -33.13 1.57
CA ILE A 13 -13.23 -31.98 0.71
C ILE A 13 -12.37 -32.10 -0.54
N ILE A 14 -12.98 -32.14 -1.73
CA ILE A 14 -12.25 -32.21 -2.99
C ILE A 14 -12.27 -30.82 -3.63
N LEU A 15 -11.10 -30.23 -3.78
CA LEU A 15 -10.89 -28.97 -4.47
C LEU A 15 -10.51 -29.27 -5.92
N ASP A 16 -11.28 -28.75 -6.87
CA ASP A 16 -10.94 -28.85 -8.28
C ASP A 16 -10.02 -27.66 -8.65
N ILE A 17 -8.72 -27.93 -8.77
CA ILE A 17 -7.71 -26.87 -8.97
C ILE A 17 -7.24 -26.90 -10.42
N MET A 18 -7.41 -25.79 -11.13
CA MET A 18 -6.82 -25.61 -12.45
C MET A 18 -5.49 -24.87 -12.33
N THR A 19 -4.42 -25.50 -12.79
CA THR A 19 -3.09 -24.87 -12.86
C THR A 19 -3.02 -23.86 -14.01
N TYR A 20 -2.06 -22.93 -13.94
CA TYR A 20 -1.81 -21.95 -15.00
C TYR A 20 -1.44 -22.59 -16.35
N VAL A 21 -0.94 -23.83 -16.34
CA VAL A 21 -0.63 -24.62 -17.54
C VAL A 21 -1.83 -25.43 -18.03
N GLY A 22 -3.03 -25.22 -17.49
CA GLY A 22 -4.28 -25.85 -17.94
C GLY A 22 -4.52 -27.27 -17.44
N VAL A 23 -3.67 -27.79 -16.53
CA VAL A 23 -3.85 -29.11 -15.93
C VAL A 23 -4.80 -29.00 -14.74
N ALA A 24 -5.87 -29.79 -14.76
CA ALA A 24 -6.77 -29.98 -13.62
C ALA A 24 -6.14 -30.96 -12.61
N LEU A 25 -6.02 -30.52 -11.36
CA LEU A 25 -5.45 -31.26 -10.25
C LEU A 25 -6.47 -31.29 -9.11
N PRO A 26 -7.33 -32.30 -9.04
CA PRO A 26 -8.21 -32.47 -7.91
C PRO A 26 -7.38 -32.75 -6.64
N VAL A 27 -7.50 -31.89 -5.65
CA VAL A 27 -6.80 -32.00 -4.36
C VAL A 27 -7.79 -32.25 -3.25
N GLN A 28 -7.62 -33.36 -2.55
CA GLN A 28 -8.39 -33.72 -1.37
C GLN A 28 -7.78 -33.07 -0.12
N VAL A 29 -8.58 -32.28 0.59
CA VAL A 29 -8.30 -31.79 1.94
C VAL A 29 -8.98 -32.72 2.94
N LYS A 30 -8.21 -33.25 3.90
CA LYS A 30 -8.69 -34.18 4.94
C LYS A 30 -7.99 -33.94 6.28
N ASN A 31 -8.39 -34.69 7.31
CA ASN A 31 -7.81 -34.60 8.67
C ASN A 31 -7.70 -33.14 9.14
N ILE A 32 -8.81 -32.42 9.11
CA ILE A 32 -8.80 -31.01 9.46
C ILE A 32 -8.92 -30.93 10.99
N ALA A 33 -7.95 -30.30 11.62
CA ALA A 33 -7.95 -30.00 13.04
C ALA A 33 -7.87 -28.49 13.23
N PHE A 34 -8.75 -27.96 14.07
CA PHE A 34 -8.87 -26.54 14.32
C PHE A 34 -8.96 -26.27 15.82
N THR A 35 -8.27 -25.24 16.28
CA THR A 35 -8.45 -24.69 17.62
C THR A 35 -8.51 -23.17 17.53
N GLY A 36 -9.50 -22.59 18.20
CA GLY A 36 -9.69 -21.15 18.19
C GLY A 36 -10.77 -20.69 19.17
N ILE A 37 -10.81 -19.38 19.38
CA ILE A 37 -11.81 -18.74 20.23
C ILE A 37 -12.83 -18.05 19.31
N PHE A 38 -14.06 -18.58 19.30
CA PHE A 38 -15.17 -17.96 18.61
C PHE A 38 -15.87 -16.94 19.50
N ARG A 39 -16.12 -15.76 18.96
CA ARG A 39 -17.00 -14.77 19.58
C ARG A 39 -18.39 -14.92 19.00
N LEU A 40 -19.35 -15.19 19.88
CA LEU A 40 -20.78 -15.20 19.59
C LEU A 40 -21.42 -13.91 20.13
N ILE A 41 -22.12 -13.19 19.26
CA ILE A 41 -22.82 -11.94 19.57
C ILE A 41 -24.30 -12.17 19.27
N PHE A 42 -25.14 -12.07 20.30
CA PHE A 42 -26.59 -12.20 20.19
C PHE A 42 -27.17 -10.80 20.02
N ARG A 43 -27.72 -10.48 18.85
CA ARG A 43 -28.27 -9.15 18.55
C ARG A 43 -29.21 -9.18 17.33
N PRO A 44 -30.18 -8.25 17.23
CA PRO A 44 -30.65 -7.38 18.32
C PRO A 44 -31.29 -8.22 19.43
N LEU A 45 -31.34 -7.68 20.64
CA LEU A 45 -32.15 -8.28 21.71
C LEU A 45 -33.62 -7.90 21.48
N VAL A 46 -34.52 -8.85 21.65
CA VAL A 46 -35.97 -8.67 21.45
C VAL A 46 -36.74 -9.28 22.62
N ASP A 47 -38.02 -8.96 22.74
CA ASP A 47 -38.93 -9.47 23.77
C ASP A 47 -39.55 -10.83 23.44
N GLU A 48 -39.45 -11.28 22.19
CA GLU A 48 -39.84 -12.63 21.75
C GLU A 48 -38.76 -13.67 22.08
N PHE A 49 -39.13 -14.81 22.68
CA PHE A 49 -38.21 -15.93 22.95
C PHE A 49 -37.57 -16.43 21.63
N PRO A 50 -36.23 -16.62 21.53
CA PRO A 50 -35.24 -16.76 22.62
C PRO A 50 -34.58 -15.46 23.12
N CYS A 51 -35.24 -14.31 22.89
CA CYS A 51 -34.86 -12.96 23.30
C CYS A 51 -33.76 -12.30 22.44
N PHE A 52 -33.50 -12.84 21.25
CA PHE A 52 -32.57 -12.25 20.28
C PHE A 52 -32.97 -12.60 18.84
N GLY A 53 -32.78 -11.65 17.93
CA GLY A 53 -33.13 -11.80 16.51
C GLY A 53 -32.13 -12.62 15.71
N ALA A 54 -30.83 -12.47 15.96
CA ALA A 54 -29.77 -13.18 15.24
C ALA A 54 -28.56 -13.52 16.14
N VAL A 55 -27.77 -14.48 15.67
CA VAL A 55 -26.44 -14.81 16.21
C VAL A 55 -25.39 -14.43 15.18
N CYS A 56 -24.47 -13.55 15.55
CA CYS A 56 -23.26 -13.29 14.78
C CYS A 56 -22.11 -14.12 15.36
N TYR A 57 -21.33 -14.80 14.52
CA TYR A 57 -20.11 -15.47 14.95
C TYR A 57 -18.88 -15.05 14.16
N SER A 58 -17.73 -15.04 14.83
CA SER A 58 -16.44 -14.68 14.25
C SER A 58 -15.30 -15.31 15.06
N LEU A 59 -14.22 -15.71 14.41
CA LEU A 59 -12.99 -16.19 15.01
C LEU A 59 -12.16 -14.99 15.51
N ARG A 60 -11.87 -14.94 16.81
CA ARG A 60 -11.12 -13.84 17.44
C ARG A 60 -9.61 -14.02 17.35
N GLN A 61 -9.16 -15.24 17.58
CA GLN A 61 -7.75 -15.59 17.60
C GLN A 61 -7.57 -16.90 16.86
N LYS A 62 -6.77 -16.84 15.79
CA LYS A 62 -6.24 -18.01 15.11
C LYS A 62 -5.20 -18.64 16.03
N LYS A 63 -5.51 -19.80 16.62
CA LYS A 63 -4.52 -20.54 17.41
C LYS A 63 -3.84 -21.61 16.57
N LYS A 64 -4.62 -22.44 15.87
CA LYS A 64 -4.08 -23.54 15.05
C LYS A 64 -5.10 -24.06 14.04
N LEU A 65 -4.69 -24.20 12.78
CA LEU A 65 -5.43 -24.88 11.72
C LEU A 65 -4.46 -25.82 11.01
N ASP A 66 -4.68 -27.12 11.16
CA ASP A 66 -3.92 -28.17 10.50
C ASP A 66 -4.84 -28.95 9.57
N PHE A 67 -4.33 -29.35 8.42
CA PHE A 67 -5.03 -30.23 7.49
C PHE A 67 -4.02 -31.00 6.64
N THR A 68 -4.45 -32.12 6.08
CA THR A 68 -3.66 -32.91 5.15
C THR A 68 -4.15 -32.69 3.73
N LEU A 69 -3.23 -32.37 2.81
CA LEU A 69 -3.48 -32.31 1.37
C LEU A 69 -3.09 -33.64 0.71
N LYS A 70 -3.92 -34.12 -0.22
CA LYS A 70 -3.64 -35.29 -1.05
C LYS A 70 -4.11 -35.04 -2.49
N VAL A 71 -3.20 -35.10 -3.45
CA VAL A 71 -3.56 -35.05 -4.88
C VAL A 71 -4.28 -36.35 -5.26
N ILE A 72 -5.43 -36.26 -5.92
CA ILE A 72 -6.19 -37.41 -6.40
C ILE A 72 -5.60 -37.83 -7.76
N GLY A 73 -5.11 -39.08 -7.83
CA GLY A 73 -4.58 -39.64 -9.08
C GLY A 73 -3.15 -39.23 -9.46
N GLY A 74 -2.42 -38.57 -8.55
CA GLY A 74 -1.02 -38.17 -8.75
C GLY A 74 -0.27 -37.98 -7.44
N ASP A 75 1.02 -37.65 -7.53
CA ASP A 75 1.87 -37.34 -6.37
C ASP A 75 2.01 -35.81 -6.20
N MET A 76 1.83 -35.33 -4.97
CA MET A 76 1.97 -33.92 -4.61
C MET A 76 3.42 -33.42 -4.75
N THR A 77 4.40 -34.31 -4.60
CA THR A 77 5.83 -33.99 -4.73
C THR A 77 6.26 -33.77 -6.18
N ALA A 78 5.43 -34.17 -7.15
CA ALA A 78 5.74 -34.03 -8.57
C ALA A 78 5.64 -32.58 -9.07
N ILE A 79 5.01 -31.67 -8.30
CA ILE A 79 4.84 -30.27 -8.66
C ILE A 79 5.41 -29.40 -7.52
N PRO A 80 6.65 -28.91 -7.66
CA PRO A 80 7.28 -28.05 -6.67
C PRO A 80 6.42 -26.82 -6.33
N GLY A 81 6.28 -26.51 -5.05
CA GLY A 81 5.53 -25.33 -4.55
C GLY A 81 4.00 -25.46 -4.56
N LEU A 82 3.42 -26.53 -5.12
CA LEU A 82 1.96 -26.69 -5.18
C LEU A 82 1.33 -26.81 -3.78
N SER A 83 1.94 -27.61 -2.89
CA SER A 83 1.44 -27.80 -1.53
C SER A 83 1.38 -26.48 -0.77
N ASP A 84 2.47 -25.71 -0.78
CA ASP A 84 2.57 -24.43 -0.08
C ASP A 84 1.57 -23.40 -0.64
N ALA A 85 1.40 -23.38 -1.96
CA ALA A 85 0.45 -22.48 -2.62
C ALA A 85 -1.01 -22.80 -2.24
N ILE A 86 -1.37 -24.09 -2.18
CA ILE A 86 -2.71 -24.52 -1.77
C ILE A 86 -2.93 -24.26 -0.28
N GLU A 87 -1.94 -24.62 0.55
CA GLU A 87 -2.00 -24.41 1.99
C GLU A 87 -2.20 -22.92 2.30
N GLY A 88 -1.39 -22.05 1.70
CA GLY A 88 -1.53 -20.60 1.82
C GLY A 88 -2.92 -20.12 1.40
N THR A 89 -3.42 -20.59 0.26
CA THR A 89 -4.76 -20.21 -0.24
C THR A 89 -5.88 -20.61 0.72
N ILE A 90 -5.82 -21.82 1.29
CA ILE A 90 -6.82 -22.29 2.25
C ILE A 90 -6.74 -21.46 3.53
N ARG A 91 -5.53 -21.21 4.05
CA ARG A 91 -5.32 -20.40 5.25
C ARG A 91 -5.86 -18.98 5.07
N ASP A 92 -5.52 -18.35 3.95
CA ASP A 92 -5.97 -17.02 3.56
C ASP A 92 -7.51 -16.94 3.43
N ALA A 93 -8.14 -17.93 2.80
CA ALA A 93 -9.59 -18.01 2.66
C ALA A 93 -10.30 -18.20 4.02
N VAL A 94 -9.76 -19.03 4.91
CA VAL A 94 -10.29 -19.18 6.27
C VAL A 94 -10.15 -17.88 7.04
N GLU A 95 -8.99 -17.23 6.96
CA GLU A 95 -8.73 -15.96 7.63
C GLU A 95 -9.67 -14.86 7.17
N ASP A 96 -9.88 -14.74 5.86
CA ASP A 96 -10.80 -13.77 5.28
C ASP A 96 -12.28 -14.07 5.62
N SER A 97 -12.66 -15.34 5.68
CA SER A 97 -14.08 -15.72 5.77
C SER A 97 -14.67 -15.74 7.18
N ILE A 98 -13.87 -16.01 8.20
CA ILE A 98 -14.39 -16.19 9.56
C ILE A 98 -13.65 -15.39 10.64
N THR A 99 -12.49 -14.79 10.36
CA THR A 99 -11.76 -13.98 11.37
C THR A 99 -12.34 -12.57 11.49
N TRP A 100 -12.37 -12.04 12.71
CA TRP A 100 -12.77 -10.66 12.98
C TRP A 100 -11.99 -9.69 12.08
N PRO A 101 -12.62 -8.69 11.44
CA PRO A 101 -13.97 -8.17 11.66
C PRO A 101 -15.10 -8.90 10.93
N VAL A 102 -14.81 -9.91 10.11
CA VAL A 102 -15.85 -10.67 9.42
C VAL A 102 -16.65 -11.47 10.44
N ARG A 103 -17.96 -11.33 10.31
CA ARG A 103 -18.94 -11.99 11.15
C ARG A 103 -20.02 -12.61 10.27
N LYS A 104 -20.29 -13.88 10.50
CA LYS A 104 -21.39 -14.58 9.83
C LYS A 104 -22.65 -14.36 10.66
N VAL A 105 -23.71 -13.91 9.99
CA VAL A 105 -24.99 -13.59 10.60
C VAL A 105 -25.93 -14.77 10.37
N ILE A 106 -26.44 -15.35 11.45
CA ILE A 106 -27.44 -16.40 11.43
C ILE A 106 -28.73 -15.82 12.01
N PRO A 107 -29.75 -15.52 11.18
CA PRO A 107 -31.07 -15.16 11.66
C PRO A 107 -31.69 -16.28 12.49
N ILE A 108 -32.28 -15.92 13.62
CA ILE A 108 -32.98 -16.84 14.54
C ILE A 108 -34.48 -16.56 14.50
N LEU A 109 -34.85 -15.29 14.47
CA LEU A 109 -36.20 -14.82 14.22
C LEU A 109 -36.28 -14.11 12.86
N PRO A 110 -37.44 -14.10 12.18
CA PRO A 110 -37.62 -13.33 10.95
C PRO A 110 -37.31 -11.84 11.17
N GLY A 111 -36.58 -11.22 10.24
CA GLY A 111 -36.21 -9.81 10.34
C GLY A 111 -35.16 -9.41 9.30
N ASP A 112 -34.93 -8.11 9.19
CA ASP A 112 -33.78 -7.56 8.44
C ASP A 112 -32.58 -7.43 9.40
N TYR A 113 -31.47 -8.04 9.01
CA TYR A 113 -30.22 -8.07 9.76
C TYR A 113 -29.02 -7.59 8.92
N SER A 114 -29.27 -6.92 7.79
CA SER A 114 -28.20 -6.44 6.91
C SER A 114 -27.32 -5.39 7.58
N ASP A 115 -27.77 -4.71 8.63
CA ASP A 115 -26.94 -3.83 9.48
C ASP A 115 -25.88 -4.62 10.29
N LEU A 116 -26.14 -5.89 10.55
CA LEU A 116 -25.23 -6.76 11.27
C LEU A 116 -24.09 -7.27 10.41
N GLU A 117 -24.17 -7.16 9.09
CA GLU A 117 -23.10 -7.55 8.17
C GLU A 117 -21.90 -6.60 8.27
N LEU A 118 -20.75 -7.05 7.78
CA LEU A 118 -19.58 -6.18 7.67
C LEU A 118 -19.72 -5.36 6.39
N LYS A 119 -19.68 -4.02 6.52
CA LYS A 119 -19.86 -3.09 5.40
C LYS A 119 -18.62 -2.21 5.23
N PRO A 120 -18.29 -1.77 4.01
CA PRO A 120 -17.29 -0.73 3.78
C PRO A 120 -17.58 0.53 4.59
N THR A 121 -16.57 1.01 5.31
CA THR A 121 -16.60 2.23 6.12
C THR A 121 -15.74 3.35 5.54
N GLY A 122 -14.85 3.04 4.60
CA GLY A 122 -14.03 4.04 3.90
C GLY A 122 -13.08 3.41 2.88
N VAL A 123 -12.24 4.26 2.30
CA VAL A 123 -11.14 3.88 1.40
C VAL A 123 -9.81 4.25 2.06
N LEU A 124 -8.83 3.37 1.96
CA LEU A 124 -7.43 3.65 2.28
C LEU A 124 -6.68 3.87 0.98
N GLU A 125 -6.22 5.10 0.78
CA GLU A 125 -5.27 5.47 -0.27
C GLU A 125 -3.87 5.14 0.22
N VAL A 126 -3.12 4.37 -0.58
CA VAL A 126 -1.78 3.91 -0.25
C VAL A 126 -0.83 4.27 -1.37
N LYS A 127 0.14 5.12 -1.08
CA LYS A 127 1.28 5.36 -1.97
C LYS A 127 2.47 4.53 -1.51
N LEU A 128 2.80 3.51 -2.29
CA LEU A 128 4.05 2.77 -2.15
C LEU A 128 5.18 3.59 -2.75
N VAL A 129 5.95 4.26 -1.90
CA VAL A 129 6.95 5.24 -2.35
C VAL A 129 8.23 4.51 -2.78
N GLN A 130 8.93 3.89 -1.82
CA GLN A 130 10.24 3.28 -2.02
C GLN A 130 10.55 2.26 -0.92
N ALA A 131 11.62 1.50 -1.10
CA ALA A 131 12.28 0.78 -0.02
C ALA A 131 13.77 1.13 0.02
N LYS A 132 14.42 0.81 1.13
CA LYS A 132 15.88 0.97 1.27
C LYS A 132 16.48 -0.18 2.06
N GLU A 133 17.76 -0.43 1.79
CA GLU A 133 18.58 -1.43 2.48
C GLU A 133 17.94 -2.84 2.50
N LEU A 134 17.25 -3.21 1.42
CA LEU A 134 16.66 -4.54 1.30
C LEU A 134 17.75 -5.61 1.41
N THR A 135 17.45 -6.72 2.09
CA THR A 135 18.36 -7.87 2.10
C THR A 135 18.43 -8.47 0.71
N ASN A 136 19.64 -8.59 0.17
CA ASN A 136 19.88 -9.30 -1.06
C ASN A 136 19.63 -10.81 -0.89
N LYS A 137 18.84 -11.42 -1.77
CA LYS A 137 18.63 -12.86 -1.83
C LYS A 137 19.44 -13.53 -2.95
N ASP A 138 19.83 -12.77 -3.96
CA ASP A 138 20.61 -13.28 -5.07
C ASP A 138 22.06 -13.60 -4.70
N LEU A 139 22.53 -14.72 -5.25
CA LEU A 139 23.95 -15.10 -5.22
C LEU A 139 24.79 -14.28 -6.21
N ILE A 140 24.19 -13.86 -7.33
CA ILE A 140 24.84 -13.10 -8.39
C ILE A 140 23.93 -11.92 -8.75
N GLY A 141 24.41 -10.70 -8.49
CA GLY A 141 23.61 -9.49 -8.66
C GLY A 141 22.92 -9.07 -7.36
N LYS A 142 21.89 -8.23 -7.48
CA LYS A 142 20.99 -7.84 -6.41
C LYS A 142 19.59 -8.32 -6.78
N SER A 143 18.78 -8.53 -5.75
CA SER A 143 17.35 -8.77 -5.84
C SER A 143 16.62 -7.82 -6.81
N ASP A 144 15.56 -8.36 -7.41
CA ASP A 144 14.57 -7.74 -8.28
C ASP A 144 13.26 -7.48 -7.51
N PRO A 145 13.20 -6.50 -6.58
CA PRO A 145 12.10 -6.43 -5.63
C PRO A 145 10.76 -5.96 -6.21
N PHE A 146 9.68 -6.55 -5.69
CA PHE A 146 8.31 -6.06 -5.81
C PHE A 146 7.54 -6.20 -4.49
N ALA A 147 6.50 -5.40 -4.31
CA ALA A 147 5.63 -5.42 -3.14
C ALA A 147 4.27 -6.05 -3.45
N VAL A 148 3.74 -6.77 -2.48
CA VAL A 148 2.34 -7.23 -2.41
C VAL A 148 1.68 -6.57 -1.20
N LEU A 149 0.60 -5.83 -1.43
CA LEU A 149 -0.11 -5.05 -0.44
C LEU A 149 -1.55 -5.55 -0.29
N TYR A 150 -2.06 -5.63 0.94
CA TYR A 150 -3.45 -5.98 1.20
C TYR A 150 -3.93 -5.57 2.58
N VAL A 151 -5.23 -5.25 2.68
CA VAL A 151 -5.97 -5.17 3.95
C VAL A 151 -6.64 -6.51 4.28
N ARG A 152 -7.04 -7.26 3.26
CA ARG A 152 -7.61 -8.61 3.37
C ARG A 152 -6.80 -9.60 2.55
N PRO A 153 -6.42 -10.77 3.10
CA PRO A 153 -5.47 -11.68 2.46
C PRO A 153 -6.09 -12.50 1.32
N LEU A 154 -7.01 -11.97 0.51
CA LEU A 154 -7.52 -12.66 -0.68
C LEU A 154 -6.77 -12.23 -1.94
N ARG A 155 -6.46 -13.19 -2.80
CA ARG A 155 -5.66 -12.96 -4.02
C ARG A 155 -6.24 -11.88 -4.95
N ASP A 156 -7.56 -11.80 -5.08
CA ASP A 156 -8.26 -10.79 -5.90
C ASP A 156 -8.27 -9.40 -5.25
N ARG A 157 -8.05 -9.33 -3.93
CA ARG A 157 -7.93 -8.09 -3.14
C ARG A 157 -6.50 -7.63 -2.92
N MET A 158 -5.51 -8.50 -3.13
CA MET A 158 -4.09 -8.15 -3.10
C MET A 158 -3.71 -7.27 -4.30
N LYS A 159 -2.84 -6.29 -4.06
CA LYS A 159 -2.25 -5.45 -5.11
C LYS A 159 -0.76 -5.75 -5.21
N LYS A 160 -0.27 -5.97 -6.43
CA LYS A 160 1.15 -6.20 -6.73
C LYS A 160 1.73 -4.94 -7.39
N SER A 161 2.89 -4.49 -6.94
CA SER A 161 3.65 -3.42 -7.59
C SER A 161 4.39 -3.92 -8.83
N LYS A 162 4.99 -3.00 -9.57
CA LYS A 162 6.00 -3.33 -10.57
C LYS A 162 7.22 -3.95 -9.90
N ILE A 163 7.90 -4.78 -10.68
CA ILE A 163 9.22 -5.34 -10.36
C ILE A 163 10.26 -4.30 -10.76
N ILE A 164 11.20 -4.02 -9.86
CA ILE A 164 12.35 -3.15 -10.13
C ILE A 164 13.58 -4.04 -10.14
N ASN A 165 14.32 -4.05 -11.25
CA ASN A 165 15.42 -5.00 -11.42
C ASN A 165 16.70 -4.53 -10.73
N ASN A 166 17.37 -5.43 -10.03
CA ASN A 166 18.73 -5.33 -9.50
C ASN A 166 18.95 -4.08 -8.64
N ASP A 167 18.04 -3.82 -7.71
CA ASP A 167 18.07 -2.65 -6.83
C ASP A 167 17.57 -2.96 -5.42
N LEU A 168 18.40 -2.69 -4.41
CA LEU A 168 18.06 -2.86 -2.99
C LEU A 168 17.45 -1.58 -2.37
N ASN A 169 17.35 -0.51 -3.16
CA ASN A 169 16.70 0.74 -2.79
C ASN A 169 15.65 1.17 -3.84
N PRO A 170 14.70 0.29 -4.19
CA PRO A 170 13.77 0.52 -5.29
C PRO A 170 12.83 1.70 -5.00
N ILE A 171 12.52 2.48 -6.03
CA ILE A 171 11.50 3.55 -5.98
C ILE A 171 10.36 3.13 -6.91
N TRP A 172 9.22 2.74 -6.33
CA TRP A 172 8.04 2.33 -7.11
C TRP A 172 7.17 3.54 -7.48
N ASN A 173 6.88 4.39 -6.50
CA ASN A 173 5.93 5.50 -6.62
C ASN A 173 4.57 5.08 -7.19
N GLU A 174 4.00 4.02 -6.64
CA GLU A 174 2.74 3.44 -7.11
C GLU A 174 1.62 3.72 -6.11
N HIS A 175 0.42 3.95 -6.66
CA HIS A 175 -0.77 4.25 -5.88
C HIS A 175 -1.75 3.07 -5.90
N PHE A 176 -2.30 2.74 -4.74
CA PHE A 176 -3.25 1.66 -4.55
C PHE A 176 -4.40 2.08 -3.64
N GLU A 177 -5.60 1.63 -3.98
CA GLU A 177 -6.81 1.82 -3.19
C GLU A 177 -7.23 0.51 -2.51
N PHE A 178 -7.57 0.59 -1.23
CA PHE A 178 -8.13 -0.52 -0.47
C PHE A 178 -9.45 -0.13 0.19
N VAL A 179 -10.46 -0.98 0.04
CA VAL A 179 -11.69 -0.87 0.81
C VAL A 179 -11.40 -1.23 2.26
N VAL A 180 -11.86 -0.38 3.18
CA VAL A 180 -11.76 -0.59 4.63
C VAL A 180 -13.15 -0.83 5.17
N GLU A 181 -13.31 -1.85 6.00
CA GLU A 181 -14.59 -2.22 6.63
C GLU A 181 -14.60 -2.00 8.15
N ASP A 182 -13.47 -2.22 8.83
CA ASP A 182 -13.29 -1.95 10.26
C ASP A 182 -11.91 -1.33 10.54
N PRO A 183 -11.77 0.01 10.49
CA PRO A 183 -10.50 0.69 10.70
C PRO A 183 -9.93 0.48 12.10
N LEU A 184 -10.75 0.05 13.08
CA LEU A 184 -10.30 -0.16 14.45
C LEU A 184 -9.43 -1.42 14.60
N THR A 185 -9.65 -2.43 13.75
CA THR A 185 -8.98 -3.74 13.90
C THR A 185 -8.24 -4.21 12.65
N GLN A 186 -8.58 -3.66 11.49
CA GLN A 186 -7.85 -3.95 10.26
C GLN A 186 -6.47 -3.28 10.25
N HIS A 187 -5.59 -3.85 9.44
CA HIS A 187 -4.24 -3.38 9.21
C HIS A 187 -3.93 -3.50 7.73
N LEU A 188 -3.07 -2.62 7.22
CA LEU A 188 -2.46 -2.78 5.90
C LEU A 188 -1.22 -3.66 6.07
N VAL A 189 -1.14 -4.75 5.32
CA VAL A 189 0.07 -5.57 5.20
C VAL A 189 0.82 -5.20 3.92
N VAL A 190 2.15 -5.12 4.03
CA VAL A 190 3.07 -5.02 2.89
C VAL A 190 4.08 -6.16 2.99
N LYS A 191 4.22 -6.93 1.93
CA LYS A 191 5.24 -7.98 1.78
C LYS A 191 6.12 -7.64 0.59
N ILE A 192 7.43 -7.66 0.77
CA ILE A 192 8.40 -7.43 -0.31
C ILE A 192 9.02 -8.77 -0.67
N TYR A 193 8.97 -9.07 -1.96
CA TYR A 193 9.48 -10.28 -2.56
C TYR A 193 10.59 -9.95 -3.55
N ASP A 194 11.46 -10.92 -3.78
CA ASP A 194 12.41 -10.97 -4.86
C ASP A 194 11.81 -11.75 -6.04
N ASP A 195 11.84 -11.18 -7.26
CA ASP A 195 11.35 -11.87 -8.46
C ASP A 195 12.45 -12.76 -9.06
N GLU A 196 12.29 -14.08 -8.91
CA GLU A 196 13.26 -15.08 -9.39
C GLU A 196 12.96 -15.56 -10.84
N GLY A 197 12.23 -14.76 -11.61
CA GLY A 197 11.80 -15.05 -12.98
C GLY A 197 10.93 -16.32 -13.10
N LEU A 198 11.55 -17.46 -13.42
CA LEU A 198 10.84 -18.75 -13.60
C LEU A 198 10.63 -19.51 -12.29
N GLN A 199 11.32 -19.14 -11.21
CA GLN A 199 11.14 -19.74 -9.90
C GLN A 199 10.10 -18.99 -9.07
N SER A 200 9.69 -19.58 -7.96
CA SER A 200 8.77 -18.91 -7.04
C SER A 200 9.50 -17.76 -6.33
N ALA A 201 8.88 -16.58 -6.34
CA ALA A 201 9.42 -15.38 -5.70
C ALA A 201 9.75 -15.61 -4.21
N GLU A 202 10.92 -15.14 -3.76
CA GLU A 202 11.37 -15.31 -2.39
C GLU A 202 10.95 -14.11 -1.51
N LEU A 203 10.44 -14.35 -0.31
CA LEU A 203 10.13 -13.27 0.63
C LEU A 203 11.42 -12.63 1.18
N ILE A 204 11.59 -11.33 0.94
CA ILE A 204 12.64 -10.51 1.56
C ILE A 204 12.23 -10.13 2.98
N GLY A 205 11.02 -9.60 3.13
CA GLY A 205 10.46 -9.22 4.42
C GLY A 205 9.04 -8.67 4.34
N CYS A 206 8.43 -8.46 5.50
CA CYS A 206 7.07 -7.97 5.60
C CYS A 206 6.92 -6.94 6.72
N ALA A 207 5.89 -6.10 6.62
CA ALA A 207 5.50 -5.14 7.64
C ALA A 207 3.98 -4.98 7.64
N HIS A 208 3.44 -4.44 8.73
CA HIS A 208 2.05 -3.99 8.78
C HIS A 208 1.94 -2.67 9.53
N ILE A 209 0.82 -1.98 9.32
CA ILE A 209 0.40 -0.82 10.10
C ILE A 209 -1.09 -0.93 10.43
N CYS A 210 -1.43 -0.71 11.70
CA CYS A 210 -2.81 -0.71 12.15
C CYS A 210 -3.54 0.52 11.62
N LEU A 211 -4.74 0.34 11.03
CA LEU A 211 -5.49 1.46 10.45
C LEU A 211 -6.01 2.43 11.52
N ASN A 212 -6.12 1.99 12.77
CA ASN A 212 -6.51 2.84 13.90
C ASN A 212 -5.42 3.85 14.31
N GLU A 213 -4.19 3.70 13.80
CA GLU A 213 -3.11 4.67 13.98
C GLU A 213 -3.13 5.78 12.92
N LEU A 214 -4.11 5.75 12.01
CA LEU A 214 -4.31 6.77 10.98
C LEU A 214 -5.34 7.79 11.46
N GLU A 215 -5.02 9.08 11.31
CA GLU A 215 -5.99 10.14 11.50
C GLU A 215 -6.80 10.31 10.20
N PRO A 216 -8.14 10.18 10.23
CA PRO A 216 -8.97 10.35 9.03
C PRO A 216 -8.73 11.69 8.32
N GLY A 217 -8.54 11.64 7.00
CA GLY A 217 -8.33 12.83 6.17
C GLY A 217 -6.94 13.46 6.26
N LYS A 218 -6.01 12.89 7.03
CA LYS A 218 -4.61 13.34 7.08
C LYS A 218 -3.68 12.27 6.52
N VAL A 219 -2.67 12.73 5.79
CA VAL A 219 -1.62 11.86 5.26
C VAL A 219 -0.68 11.48 6.39
N LYS A 220 -0.46 10.18 6.55
CA LYS A 220 0.61 9.63 7.39
C LYS A 220 1.75 9.18 6.48
N ASP A 221 2.89 9.85 6.60
CA ASP A 221 4.16 9.50 5.96
C ASP A 221 4.97 8.64 6.95
N ILE A 222 5.32 7.41 6.58
CA ILE A 222 5.99 6.48 7.49
C ILE A 222 6.98 5.51 6.81
N TRP A 223 8.10 5.28 7.49
CA TRP A 223 9.03 4.18 7.22
C TRP A 223 8.76 3.00 8.17
N LEU A 224 8.41 1.85 7.60
CA LEU A 224 8.20 0.61 8.34
C LEU A 224 9.42 -0.31 8.20
N LYS A 225 9.92 -0.84 9.33
CA LYS A 225 10.99 -1.84 9.34
C LYS A 225 10.44 -3.19 8.90
N LEU A 226 11.17 -3.87 8.02
CA LEU A 226 10.77 -5.19 7.52
C LEU A 226 11.21 -6.28 8.49
N VAL A 227 10.31 -7.22 8.76
CA VAL A 227 10.54 -8.41 9.60
C VAL A 227 10.33 -9.69 8.79
N LYS A 228 10.80 -10.82 9.33
CA LYS A 228 10.66 -12.12 8.65
C LYS A 228 9.20 -12.58 8.56
N ASP A 229 8.48 -12.42 9.66
CA ASP A 229 7.15 -12.96 9.89
C ASP A 229 6.42 -12.03 10.88
N LEU A 230 5.15 -11.74 10.61
CA LEU A 230 4.34 -10.81 11.42
C LEU A 230 3.87 -11.42 12.75
N GLU A 231 3.79 -12.75 12.84
CA GLU A 231 3.36 -13.48 14.02
C GLU A 231 4.55 -13.91 14.88
N ILE A 232 5.62 -14.41 14.25
CA ILE A 232 6.76 -15.04 14.95
C ILE A 232 8.11 -14.40 14.55
N GLN A 233 8.57 -13.43 15.34
CA GLN A 233 9.88 -12.82 15.15
C GLN A 233 10.99 -13.64 15.82
N ARG A 234 11.56 -14.61 15.08
CA ARG A 234 12.65 -15.49 15.58
C ARG A 234 14.04 -14.88 15.48
N ASP A 235 14.21 -13.79 14.75
CA ASP A 235 15.51 -13.13 14.57
C ASP A 235 15.35 -11.60 14.41
N GLN A 236 16.46 -10.88 14.64
CA GLN A 236 16.54 -9.42 14.47
C GLN A 236 17.37 -9.03 13.25
N LYS A 237 17.47 -9.89 12.22
CA LYS A 237 18.23 -9.55 11.01
C LYS A 237 17.61 -8.33 10.33
N ASN A 238 18.45 -7.38 9.91
CA ASN A 238 18.02 -6.25 9.10
C ASN A 238 17.51 -6.76 7.75
N ARG A 239 16.28 -6.37 7.37
CA ARG A 239 15.65 -6.70 6.09
C ARG A 239 15.34 -5.48 5.24
N GLY A 240 15.81 -4.32 5.68
CA GLY A 240 15.50 -3.04 5.09
C GLY A 240 14.21 -2.44 5.64
N GLN A 241 13.76 -1.39 4.97
CA GLN A 241 12.58 -0.62 5.34
C GLN A 241 11.77 -0.27 4.10
N VAL A 242 10.45 -0.13 4.27
CA VAL A 242 9.53 0.34 3.23
C VAL A 242 8.91 1.66 3.63
N HIS A 243 8.80 2.57 2.67
CA HIS A 243 8.24 3.92 2.83
C HIS A 243 6.85 3.97 2.21
N LEU A 244 5.87 4.38 3.01
CA LEU A 244 4.48 4.51 2.62
C LEU A 244 3.95 5.90 2.96
N GLU A 245 3.08 6.42 2.09
CA GLU A 245 2.14 7.48 2.47
C GLU A 245 0.72 6.90 2.50
N LEU A 246 0.00 7.19 3.56
CA LEU A 246 -1.31 6.58 3.84
C LEU A 246 -2.33 7.67 4.12
N LEU A 247 -3.48 7.60 3.46
CA LEU A 247 -4.61 8.49 3.70
C LEU A 247 -5.89 7.67 3.85
N TYR A 248 -6.48 7.69 5.04
CA TYR A 248 -7.77 7.06 5.27
C TYR A 248 -8.92 8.05 5.06
N CYS A 249 -9.84 7.70 4.17
CA CYS A 249 -11.00 8.49 3.77
C CYS A 249 -12.30 7.76 4.19
N PRO A 250 -12.92 8.12 5.33
CA PRO A 250 -14.20 7.54 5.74
C PRO A 250 -15.33 7.87 4.75
N ASN A 251 -16.27 6.94 4.58
CA ASN A 251 -17.49 7.15 3.80
C ASN A 251 -18.32 8.30 4.42
N GLY A 252 -18.78 9.22 3.57
CA GLY A 252 -19.62 10.36 4.00
C GLY A 252 -18.85 11.55 4.57
N MET A 253 -17.51 11.53 4.58
CA MET A 253 -16.69 12.67 5.00
C MET A 253 -16.63 13.74 3.89
N ASN A 254 -17.58 14.66 3.86
CA ASN A 254 -17.49 15.89 3.05
C ASN A 254 -16.67 16.96 3.79
N ASN A 255 -15.41 16.65 4.10
CA ASN A 255 -14.50 17.68 4.55
C ASN A 255 -14.03 18.44 3.31
N GLY A 256 -14.05 19.78 3.31
CA GLY A 256 -13.51 20.61 2.22
C GLY A 256 -12.03 20.38 1.84
N LEU A 257 -11.40 19.32 2.37
CA LEU A 257 -10.20 18.66 1.86
C LEU A 257 -10.63 17.75 0.69
N SER A 258 -10.45 18.22 -0.54
CA SER A 258 -10.60 17.35 -1.72
C SER A 258 -9.59 16.21 -1.61
N ASN A 259 -10.04 14.95 -1.51
CA ASN A 259 -9.15 13.80 -1.64
C ASN A 259 -8.43 13.95 -2.99
N PRO A 260 -7.11 14.19 -3.02
CA PRO A 260 -6.41 14.48 -4.27
C PRO A 260 -6.39 13.25 -5.18
N PHE A 261 -6.61 12.06 -4.63
CA PHE A 261 -6.73 10.79 -5.35
C PHE A 261 -8.18 10.47 -5.78
N SER A 262 -9.18 11.19 -5.27
CA SER A 262 -10.56 10.98 -5.69
C SER A 262 -10.81 11.47 -7.11
N GLN A 263 -11.59 10.70 -7.86
CA GLN A 263 -12.14 11.16 -9.13
C GLN A 263 -13.12 12.30 -8.84
N ASN A 264 -12.64 13.54 -8.88
CA ASN A 264 -13.51 14.71 -8.90
C ASN A 264 -14.37 14.66 -10.18
N GLU A 265 -15.58 14.12 -10.09
CA GLU A 265 -16.71 14.65 -10.86
C GLU A 265 -16.97 16.06 -10.30
N SER A 266 -16.18 17.05 -10.75
CA SER A 266 -16.61 18.44 -10.75
C SER A 266 -17.73 18.58 -11.79
N MET A 267 -18.87 17.94 -11.53
CA MET A 267 -20.03 18.08 -12.39
C MET A 267 -20.54 19.51 -12.21
N THR A 268 -20.58 20.24 -13.31
CA THR A 268 -21.28 21.53 -13.34
C THR A 268 -22.77 21.29 -12.99
N SER A 269 -23.44 22.31 -12.45
CA SER A 269 -24.86 22.21 -12.09
C SER A 269 -25.77 21.79 -13.25
N LEU A 270 -25.32 21.93 -14.52
CA LEU A 270 -26.02 21.46 -15.72
C LEU A 270 -25.92 19.94 -15.94
N GLU A 271 -24.78 19.31 -15.67
CA GLU A 271 -24.61 17.86 -15.87
C GLU A 271 -25.45 17.04 -14.88
N ARG A 272 -25.69 17.59 -13.68
CA ARG A 272 -26.60 17.01 -12.68
C ARG A 272 -28.06 17.01 -13.15
N VAL A 273 -28.46 17.99 -13.96
CA VAL A 273 -29.81 18.05 -14.56
C VAL A 273 -29.93 17.06 -15.72
N LEU A 274 -28.87 16.91 -16.54
CA LEU A 274 -28.87 16.01 -17.70
C LEU A 274 -28.85 14.52 -17.32
N LYS A 275 -28.11 14.13 -16.26
CA LYS A 275 -28.11 12.73 -15.76
C LYS A 275 -29.47 12.35 -15.15
N ASN A 276 -30.14 13.26 -14.43
CA ASN A 276 -31.46 12.99 -13.84
C ASN A 276 -32.57 12.82 -14.89
N SER A 277 -32.35 13.27 -16.13
CA SER A 277 -33.26 13.03 -17.26
C SER A 277 -33.00 11.74 -18.04
N ALA A 278 -31.96 10.98 -17.70
CA ALA A 278 -31.54 9.76 -18.41
C ALA A 278 -31.73 8.46 -17.60
N GLU A 279 -32.31 8.49 -16.40
CA GLU A 279 -32.75 7.29 -15.70
C GLU A 279 -34.14 6.86 -16.20
N GLY A 280 -34.13 6.15 -17.32
CA GLY A 280 -35.33 5.56 -17.89
C GLY A 280 -35.01 4.74 -19.12
N LYS A 281 -34.28 3.62 -18.97
CA LYS A 281 -34.50 2.37 -19.71
C LYS A 281 -33.55 1.23 -19.30
N GLU A 282 -34.14 0.04 -19.41
CA GLU A 282 -33.74 -1.29 -18.96
C GLU A 282 -32.34 -1.78 -19.38
N ALA A 283 -31.78 -2.63 -18.52
CA ALA A 283 -30.55 -3.37 -18.71
C ALA A 283 -30.68 -4.49 -19.75
N SER A 284 -29.59 -4.74 -20.49
CA SER A 284 -29.37 -6.00 -21.22
C SER A 284 -27.93 -6.47 -20.98
N PRO A 285 -27.68 -7.76 -20.73
CA PRO A 285 -26.37 -8.27 -20.35
C PRO A 285 -25.63 -8.81 -21.58
N ASN A 286 -24.54 -8.16 -21.97
CA ASN A 286 -23.33 -8.76 -22.54
C ASN A 286 -22.49 -7.68 -23.22
N GLY A 287 -21.37 -7.33 -22.60
CA GLY A 287 -20.35 -6.48 -23.17
C GLY A 287 -19.21 -6.35 -22.17
N SER A 288 -18.05 -6.90 -22.51
CA SER A 288 -16.81 -6.78 -21.74
C SER A 288 -16.51 -5.31 -21.47
N GLU A 289 -16.71 -4.88 -20.22
CA GLU A 289 -16.35 -3.54 -19.78
C GLU A 289 -14.83 -3.39 -19.77
N ILE A 290 -14.32 -2.77 -20.82
CA ILE A 290 -13.00 -2.15 -20.80
C ILE A 290 -13.08 -1.04 -19.75
N ASN A 291 -12.56 -1.31 -18.55
CA ASN A 291 -12.39 -0.35 -17.48
C ASN A 291 -11.41 0.76 -17.95
N ASN A 292 -11.93 1.75 -18.66
CA ASN A 292 -11.25 3.02 -18.89
C ASN A 292 -11.24 3.79 -17.55
N ARG A 293 -10.29 3.43 -16.68
CA ARG A 293 -9.90 4.25 -15.53
C ARG A 293 -9.43 5.59 -16.09
N ARG A 294 -10.26 6.63 -15.97
CA ARG A 294 -9.85 8.01 -16.24
C ARG A 294 -8.85 8.39 -15.16
N GLU A 295 -7.57 8.48 -15.50
CA GLU A 295 -6.53 8.97 -14.59
C GLU A 295 -6.89 10.39 -14.14
N VAL A 296 -6.91 10.61 -12.82
CA VAL A 296 -7.05 11.96 -12.25
C VAL A 296 -5.73 12.68 -12.47
N ILE A 297 -5.75 13.69 -13.32
CA ILE A 297 -4.55 14.44 -13.68
C ILE A 297 -4.51 15.74 -12.86
N VAL A 298 -3.70 15.76 -11.79
CA VAL A 298 -3.49 16.96 -10.97
C VAL A 298 -2.39 17.82 -11.60
N ARG A 299 -2.79 18.95 -12.20
CA ARG A 299 -1.88 19.88 -12.89
C ARG A 299 -1.64 21.17 -12.12
N GLY A 300 -0.44 21.69 -12.21
CA GLY A 300 -0.08 22.95 -11.57
C GLY A 300 1.40 23.27 -11.64
N VAL A 301 1.79 24.31 -10.94
CA VAL A 301 3.18 24.72 -10.79
C VAL A 301 3.65 24.38 -9.38
N LEU A 302 4.70 23.57 -9.31
CA LEU A 302 5.44 23.31 -8.08
C LEU A 302 6.61 24.29 -7.98
N SER A 303 6.54 25.18 -7.00
CA SER A 303 7.65 26.05 -6.62
C SER A 303 8.44 25.40 -5.48
N VAL A 304 9.72 25.13 -5.72
CA VAL A 304 10.65 24.53 -4.75
C VAL A 304 11.73 25.54 -4.40
N THR A 305 11.76 25.99 -3.15
CA THR A 305 12.88 26.77 -2.63
C THR A 305 13.84 25.83 -1.88
N VAL A 306 15.07 25.73 -2.37
CA VAL A 306 16.17 25.12 -1.62
C VAL A 306 16.74 26.18 -0.69
N VAL A 307 16.46 26.05 0.62
CA VAL A 307 16.79 27.08 1.62
C VAL A 307 18.25 26.92 2.05
N SER A 308 18.57 25.82 2.71
CA SER A 308 19.89 25.50 3.24
C SER A 308 20.06 24.00 3.44
N ALA A 309 21.29 23.56 3.71
CA ALA A 309 21.55 22.26 4.30
C ALA A 309 22.32 22.43 5.62
N ASP A 310 22.22 21.44 6.50
CA ASP A 310 22.90 21.40 7.78
C ASP A 310 23.66 20.08 7.92
N ASP A 311 24.84 20.11 8.53
CA ASP A 311 25.65 18.92 8.89
C ASP A 311 25.97 17.98 7.71
N LEU A 312 26.25 18.55 6.53
CA LEU A 312 26.65 17.76 5.36
C LEU A 312 27.94 16.96 5.64
N PRO A 313 28.08 15.75 5.06
CA PRO A 313 29.28 14.96 5.26
C PRO A 313 30.48 15.69 4.64
N PRO A 314 31.64 15.74 5.31
CA PRO A 314 32.85 16.28 4.71
C PRO A 314 33.30 15.38 3.55
N ALA A 315 33.69 15.97 2.43
CA ALA A 315 34.21 15.23 1.28
C ALA A 315 35.59 14.62 1.56
N ASP A 316 36.46 15.36 2.27
CA ASP A 316 37.82 14.94 2.62
C ASP A 316 38.09 14.90 4.13
N ILE A 317 39.11 14.12 4.54
CA ILE A 317 39.58 14.00 5.93
C ILE A 317 40.10 15.38 6.41
N GLY A 318 39.18 16.19 6.97
CA GLY A 318 39.43 17.54 7.47
C GLY A 318 38.99 18.69 6.54
N GLY A 319 38.37 18.40 5.39
CA GLY A 319 37.98 19.39 4.38
C GLY A 319 36.54 19.90 4.48
N LYS A 320 36.32 21.13 4.02
CA LYS A 320 35.00 21.70 3.73
C LYS A 320 34.53 21.20 2.36
N ALA A 321 33.22 21.28 2.07
CA ALA A 321 32.65 20.90 0.77
C ALA A 321 32.22 22.15 -0.01
N ASP A 322 32.09 22.03 -1.34
CA ASP A 322 31.51 23.01 -2.26
C ASP A 322 30.11 22.53 -2.75
N PRO A 323 29.11 22.44 -1.85
CA PRO A 323 27.86 21.76 -2.18
C PRO A 323 26.95 22.54 -3.12
N TYR A 324 26.24 21.78 -3.96
CA TYR A 324 25.08 22.23 -4.72
C TYR A 324 24.01 21.13 -4.76
N VAL A 325 22.76 21.53 -5.02
CA VAL A 325 21.62 20.63 -5.06
C VAL A 325 21.11 20.50 -6.49
N VAL A 326 20.92 19.27 -6.95
CA VAL A 326 20.26 18.94 -8.21
C VAL A 326 18.83 18.51 -7.90
N LEU A 327 17.85 19.27 -8.41
CA LEU A 327 16.44 18.98 -8.29
C LEU A 327 15.98 18.24 -9.55
N ILE A 328 15.31 17.11 -9.37
CA ILE A 328 14.90 16.20 -10.45
C ILE A 328 13.42 15.86 -10.30
N MET A 329 12.59 16.30 -11.25
CA MET A 329 11.22 15.81 -11.39
C MET A 329 11.27 14.44 -12.08
N LYS A 330 10.94 13.37 -11.38
CA LYS A 330 11.20 11.99 -11.84
C LYS A 330 10.35 11.59 -13.04
N LYS A 331 9.08 11.96 -13.09
CA LYS A 331 8.20 11.63 -14.22
C LYS A 331 8.48 12.55 -15.41
N ALA A 332 8.57 13.86 -15.17
CA ALA A 332 8.85 14.84 -16.22
C ALA A 332 10.30 14.82 -16.74
N GLN A 333 11.23 14.17 -16.02
CA GLN A 333 12.68 14.13 -16.31
C GLN A 333 13.32 15.53 -16.41
N ILE A 334 12.72 16.53 -15.77
CA ILE A 334 13.24 17.90 -15.71
C ILE A 334 14.28 17.99 -14.60
N LYS A 335 15.43 18.59 -14.89
CA LYS A 335 16.52 18.80 -13.93
C LYS A 335 16.89 20.26 -13.82
N ASN A 336 17.01 20.75 -12.59
CA ASN A 336 17.56 22.07 -12.27
C ASN A 336 18.65 21.93 -11.20
N LYS A 337 19.53 22.92 -11.09
CA LYS A 337 20.58 22.92 -10.07
C LYS A 337 20.73 24.27 -9.39
N THR A 338 21.09 24.25 -8.11
CA THR A 338 21.47 25.46 -7.40
C THR A 338 22.82 25.99 -7.84
N ARG A 339 23.13 27.21 -7.43
CA ARG A 339 24.52 27.68 -7.37
C ARG A 339 25.34 26.79 -6.42
N VAL A 340 26.64 26.74 -6.65
CA VAL A 340 27.61 26.16 -5.73
C VAL A 340 27.84 27.13 -4.57
N VAL A 341 27.90 26.63 -3.35
CA VAL A 341 28.31 27.39 -2.17
C VAL A 341 29.66 26.84 -1.74
N ASN A 342 30.70 27.66 -1.81
CA ASN A 342 32.05 27.15 -1.55
C ASN A 342 32.29 26.97 -0.05
N GLU A 343 33.08 25.96 0.28
CA GLU A 343 33.68 25.76 1.58
C GLU A 343 32.66 25.81 2.74
N SER A 344 31.58 25.03 2.64
CA SER A 344 30.54 24.98 3.68
C SER A 344 29.86 23.62 3.79
N LEU A 345 29.81 23.10 5.02
CA LEU A 345 28.96 21.95 5.37
C LEU A 345 27.56 22.38 5.83
N ASN A 346 27.31 23.69 5.93
CA ASN A 346 26.01 24.27 6.27
C ASN A 346 25.64 25.37 5.24
N PRO A 347 25.55 25.02 3.95
CA PRO A 347 25.35 25.99 2.87
C PRO A 347 23.96 26.62 2.91
N VAL A 348 23.85 27.87 2.46
CA VAL A 348 22.57 28.59 2.30
C VAL A 348 22.43 29.04 0.85
N TRP A 349 21.45 28.47 0.15
CA TRP A 349 21.18 28.79 -1.26
C TRP A 349 20.06 29.81 -1.40
N ASN A 350 18.95 29.64 -0.68
CA ASN A 350 17.73 30.44 -0.84
C ASN A 350 17.34 30.63 -2.32
N GLN A 351 17.34 29.53 -3.08
CA GLN A 351 17.09 29.55 -4.52
C GLN A 351 15.79 28.82 -4.84
N THR A 352 14.90 29.49 -5.60
CA THR A 352 13.58 28.96 -5.97
C THR A 352 13.59 28.46 -7.42
N PHE A 353 12.92 27.34 -7.65
CA PHE A 353 12.72 26.74 -8.97
C PHE A 353 11.25 26.41 -9.16
N ASP A 354 10.71 26.73 -10.33
CA ASP A 354 9.33 26.42 -10.68
C ASP A 354 9.29 25.27 -11.70
N PHE A 355 8.47 24.27 -11.44
CA PHE A 355 8.25 23.13 -12.31
C PHE A 355 6.78 23.08 -12.72
N VAL A 356 6.52 23.00 -14.02
CA VAL A 356 5.19 22.67 -14.53
C VAL A 356 5.00 21.17 -14.36
N VAL A 357 4.02 20.79 -13.54
CA VAL A 357 3.73 19.39 -13.20
C VAL A 357 2.42 19.02 -13.88
N GLU A 358 2.50 18.03 -14.77
CA GLU A 358 1.34 17.54 -15.50
C GLU A 358 0.56 16.47 -14.74
N ASP A 359 1.17 15.77 -13.79
CA ASP A 359 0.51 14.72 -13.02
C ASP A 359 1.13 14.63 -11.62
N GLY A 360 0.68 15.51 -10.73
CA GLY A 360 1.28 15.65 -9.40
C GLY A 360 1.10 14.43 -8.50
N LEU A 361 0.09 13.58 -8.75
CA LEU A 361 -0.13 12.37 -7.95
C LEU A 361 0.92 11.29 -8.23
N HIS A 362 1.44 11.25 -9.45
CA HIS A 362 2.40 10.23 -9.88
C HIS A 362 3.79 10.79 -10.20
N ASP A 363 4.02 12.09 -10.02
CA ASP A 363 5.37 12.66 -10.07
C ASP A 363 6.03 12.65 -8.68
N MET A 364 7.35 12.79 -8.67
CA MET A 364 8.17 12.90 -7.48
C MET A 364 9.26 13.92 -7.69
N LEU A 365 9.61 14.61 -6.62
CA LEU A 365 10.77 15.47 -6.55
C LEU A 365 11.91 14.72 -5.86
N MET A 366 13.00 14.51 -6.58
CA MET A 366 14.25 13.99 -6.03
C MET A 366 15.25 15.14 -5.93
N LEU A 367 15.86 15.31 -4.75
CA LEU A 367 16.91 16.27 -4.52
C LEU A 367 18.20 15.53 -4.19
N GLU A 368 19.24 15.73 -5.00
CA GLU A 368 20.55 15.15 -4.78
C GLU A 368 21.54 16.26 -4.41
N VAL A 369 22.28 16.07 -3.33
CA VAL A 369 23.34 16.99 -2.91
C VAL A 369 24.66 16.44 -3.44
N TRP A 370 25.44 17.32 -4.06
CA TRP A 370 26.71 16.99 -4.69
C TRP A 370 27.77 17.99 -4.27
N ASP A 371 29.00 17.51 -4.11
CA ASP A 371 30.19 18.35 -4.00
C ASP A 371 30.72 18.71 -5.39
N HIS A 372 31.20 19.94 -5.57
CA HIS A 372 31.82 20.40 -6.81
C HIS A 372 33.33 20.52 -6.68
N ASP A 373 34.04 19.45 -7.03
CA ASP A 373 35.49 19.44 -7.03
C ASP A 373 36.11 19.70 -8.41
N THR A 374 37.39 20.11 -8.39
CA THR A 374 38.17 20.40 -9.60
C THR A 374 38.36 19.16 -10.48
N PHE A 375 38.30 17.95 -9.91
CA PHE A 375 38.54 16.68 -10.62
C PHE A 375 37.35 15.72 -10.63
N GLY A 376 36.18 16.15 -10.15
CA GLY A 376 35.03 15.27 -10.01
C GLY A 376 33.82 15.93 -9.37
N LYS A 377 32.79 15.12 -9.13
CA LYS A 377 31.63 15.52 -8.34
C LYS A 377 31.30 14.36 -7.42
N ASP A 378 31.29 14.63 -6.13
CA ASP A 378 31.06 13.58 -5.14
C ASP A 378 29.62 13.65 -4.63
N PHE A 379 28.94 12.52 -4.65
CA PHE A 379 27.56 12.44 -4.18
C PHE A 379 27.54 12.51 -2.65
N MET A 380 26.79 13.46 -2.10
CA MET A 380 26.74 13.73 -0.66
C MET A 380 25.43 13.25 -0.01
N GLY A 381 24.50 12.69 -0.79
CA GLY A 381 23.22 12.20 -0.30
C GLY A 381 22.04 12.70 -1.11
N ARG A 382 20.86 12.13 -0.85
CA ARG A 382 19.61 12.53 -1.52
C ARG A 382 18.40 12.46 -0.60
N CYS A 383 17.38 13.23 -0.90
CA CYS A 383 16.04 13.00 -0.38
C CYS A 383 15.03 12.93 -1.53
N ILE A 384 13.97 12.16 -1.32
CA ILE A 384 12.95 11.87 -2.31
C ILE A 384 11.60 12.22 -1.69
N LEU A 385 10.85 13.06 -2.38
CA LEU A 385 9.58 13.59 -1.91
C LEU A 385 8.49 13.27 -2.94
N THR A 386 7.36 12.78 -2.45
CA THR A 386 6.15 12.84 -3.26
C THR A 386 5.58 14.27 -3.20
N LEU A 387 4.65 14.58 -4.11
CA LEU A 387 3.97 15.87 -4.06
C LEU A 387 2.69 15.84 -3.22
N THR A 388 2.31 14.70 -2.63
CA THR A 388 1.01 14.52 -1.97
C THR A 388 0.75 15.59 -0.90
N ARG A 389 1.74 15.84 -0.04
CA ARG A 389 1.62 16.82 1.04
C ARG A 389 1.45 18.25 0.52
N VAL A 390 2.26 18.68 -0.45
CA VAL A 390 2.16 20.05 -0.99
C VAL A 390 0.88 20.24 -1.80
N LEU A 391 0.37 19.19 -2.45
CA LEU A 391 -0.92 19.22 -3.14
C LEU A 391 -2.09 19.44 -2.18
N MET A 392 -2.00 18.91 -0.95
CA MET A 392 -3.05 19.03 0.05
C MET A 392 -2.94 20.29 0.92
N GLU A 393 -1.73 20.64 1.36
CA GLU A 393 -1.49 21.80 2.24
C GLU A 393 -1.31 23.11 1.45
N GLY A 394 -1.02 23.03 0.16
CA GLY A 394 -0.76 24.18 -0.72
C GLY A 394 0.65 24.75 -0.57
N GLU A 395 1.16 24.91 0.65
CA GLU A 395 2.50 25.45 0.92
C GLU A 395 3.02 24.94 2.28
N TYR A 396 4.26 24.45 2.33
CA TYR A 396 4.87 24.03 3.60
C TYR A 396 6.39 24.16 3.59
N LYS A 397 6.98 24.26 4.79
CA LYS A 397 8.43 24.24 5.05
C LYS A 397 8.77 23.05 5.91
N ASP A 398 9.82 22.32 5.54
CA ASP A 398 10.28 21.18 6.34
C ASP A 398 11.76 20.86 6.12
N THR A 399 12.29 20.01 6.98
CA THR A 399 13.68 19.55 6.99
C THR A 399 13.72 18.04 6.71
N TYR A 400 14.53 17.65 5.72
CA TYR A 400 14.64 16.27 5.27
C TYR A 400 16.04 15.71 5.49
N GLU A 401 16.14 14.56 6.13
CA GLU A 401 17.42 13.84 6.25
C GLU A 401 17.86 13.30 4.89
N LEU A 402 19.16 13.38 4.62
CA LEU A 402 19.74 12.83 3.41
C LEU A 402 19.95 11.31 3.55
N ALA A 403 19.28 10.55 2.70
CA ALA A 403 19.57 9.14 2.51
C ALA A 403 20.89 8.95 1.76
N GLU A 404 21.51 7.78 1.95
CA GLU A 404 22.82 7.43 1.37
C GLU A 404 23.96 8.38 1.76
N ALA A 405 23.78 9.08 2.89
CA ALA A 405 24.76 9.95 3.50
C ALA A 405 25.04 9.52 4.95
N LYS A 406 26.22 9.87 5.47
CA LYS A 406 26.56 9.63 6.89
C LYS A 406 25.85 10.61 7.83
N SER A 407 25.54 11.80 7.31
CA SER A 407 24.91 12.92 8.00
C SER A 407 24.30 13.84 6.93
N GLY A 408 23.61 14.90 7.36
CA GLY A 408 23.12 15.92 6.45
C GLY A 408 21.61 16.04 6.44
N LYS A 409 21.13 17.28 6.50
CA LYS A 409 19.72 17.64 6.39
C LYS A 409 19.54 18.72 5.36
N LEU A 410 18.43 18.67 4.62
CA LEU A 410 18.07 19.66 3.62
C LEU A 410 16.80 20.38 4.03
N ASN A 411 16.88 21.71 4.15
CA ASN A 411 15.75 22.56 4.49
C ASN A 411 15.08 23.07 3.21
N LEU A 412 13.80 22.76 3.06
CA LEU A 412 13.04 23.03 1.86
C LEU A 412 11.78 23.82 2.16
N HIS A 413 11.35 24.60 1.17
CA HIS A 413 10.06 25.24 1.15
C HIS A 413 9.37 24.90 -0.17
N LEU A 414 8.23 24.23 -0.10
CA LEU A 414 7.48 23.79 -1.26
C LEU A 414 6.15 24.52 -1.31
N LYS A 415 5.76 24.97 -2.50
CA LYS A 415 4.47 25.61 -2.77
C LYS A 415 3.86 25.05 -4.04
N TRP A 416 2.57 24.76 -3.99
CA TRP A 416 1.77 24.30 -5.11
C TRP A 416 0.78 25.38 -5.55
N ASN A 417 0.83 25.73 -6.83
CA ASN A 417 -0.16 26.59 -7.46
C ASN A 417 -0.95 25.75 -8.48
N PRO A 418 -2.18 25.33 -8.17
CA PRO A 418 -2.98 24.51 -9.10
C PRO A 418 -3.29 25.31 -10.36
N GLN A 419 -3.20 24.65 -11.52
CA GLN A 419 -3.63 25.22 -12.80
C GLN A 419 -4.88 24.48 -13.29
N PRO A 420 -6.08 25.05 -13.11
CA PRO A 420 -7.29 24.44 -13.64
C PRO A 420 -7.27 24.49 -15.17
N ILE A 421 -7.58 23.36 -15.82
CA ILE A 421 -7.89 23.35 -17.25
C ILE A 421 -9.34 23.80 -17.41
N TYR A 422 -9.57 24.95 -18.05
CA TYR A 422 -10.85 25.23 -18.68
C TYR A 422 -10.87 24.47 -20.01
N ARG A 423 -11.69 23.42 -20.11
CA ARG A 423 -12.01 22.83 -21.41
C ARG A 423 -12.95 23.79 -22.12
N ASP A 424 -12.41 24.64 -22.98
CA ASP A 424 -13.21 25.32 -23.99
C ASP A 424 -13.71 24.26 -24.97
N TYR A 425 -15.00 23.92 -24.87
CA TYR A 425 -15.69 23.16 -25.91
C TYR A 425 -15.85 24.09 -27.12
N GLN A 426 -15.11 23.83 -28.20
CA GLN A 426 -15.43 24.33 -29.54
C GLN A 426 -16.32 23.33 -30.28
#